data_AF-F1TFV7-F1
#
_entry.id   AF-F1TFV7-F1
#
_cell.length_a   1.000
_cell.length_b   1.000
_cell.length_c   1.000
_cell.angle_alpha   90.00
_cell.angle_beta   90.00
_cell.angle_gamma   90.00
#
_symmetry.space_group_name_H-M   'P 1'
#
loop_
_entity.id
_entity.type
_entity.pdbx_description
1 polymer ?
#
loop_
_entity_poly.entity_id
_entity_poly.type
_entity_poly.pdbx_seq_one_letter_code
_entity_poly.pdbx_strand_id
1 'polypeptide(L)'
;MLKKNSKAMFFTLLIPLYFEILICFFGISVGGVEWVPALESSILFLLAAWSLSRNKNLIINLAGFIIYSVMGGRLIYSTLTNTNYIGPWTLNLYTGAALLLFGLLAFVFATVRYLKQR
;
A
#
# COMPACT_ATOMS: atom_id res chain seq x y z
N MET A 1 -14.91 3.52 -22.89
CA MET A 1 -14.00 4.41 -22.12
C MET A 1 -12.65 3.80 -21.73
N LEU A 2 -12.23 2.64 -22.28
CA LEU A 2 -10.98 1.96 -21.90
C LEU A 2 -9.69 2.46 -22.61
N LYS A 3 -9.79 3.15 -23.75
CA LYS A 3 -8.61 3.54 -24.57
C LYS A 3 -7.76 4.69 -24.01
N LYS A 4 -8.29 5.55 -23.13
CA LYS A 4 -7.57 6.74 -22.62
C LYS A 4 -6.85 6.50 -21.27
N ASN A 5 -7.24 5.46 -20.54
CA ASN A 5 -6.73 5.19 -19.18
C ASN A 5 -5.37 4.46 -19.17
N SER A 6 -5.01 3.75 -20.24
CA SER A 6 -3.84 2.86 -20.27
C SER A 6 -2.50 3.60 -20.25
N LYS A 7 -2.34 4.69 -21.03
CA LYS A 7 -1.08 5.45 -21.07
C LYS A 7 -0.76 6.06 -19.71
N ALA A 8 -1.72 6.77 -19.11
CA ALA A 8 -1.50 7.38 -17.80
C ALA A 8 -1.23 6.30 -16.73
N MET A 9 -1.95 5.17 -16.75
CA MET A 9 -1.71 4.04 -15.82
C MET A 9 -0.33 3.41 -15.99
N PHE A 10 0.15 3.29 -17.23
CA PHE A 10 1.48 2.81 -17.55
C PHE A 10 2.57 3.70 -16.91
N PHE A 11 2.47 5.02 -17.08
CA PHE A 11 3.48 5.94 -16.55
C PHE A 11 3.41 6.13 -15.04
N THR A 12 2.21 6.20 -14.43
CA THR A 12 2.09 6.53 -13.00
C THR A 12 2.21 5.34 -12.06
N LEU A 13 2.05 4.11 -12.53
CA LEU A 13 2.06 2.91 -11.67
C LEU A 13 2.97 1.81 -12.19
N LEU A 14 2.87 1.50 -13.49
CA LEU A 14 3.61 0.36 -14.05
C LEU A 14 5.12 0.62 -14.07
N ILE A 15 5.55 1.82 -14.48
CA ILE A 15 6.97 2.20 -14.50
C ILE A 15 7.57 2.21 -13.07
N PRO A 16 6.98 2.91 -12.08
CA PRO A 16 7.46 2.83 -10.69
C PRO A 16 7.54 1.40 -10.16
N LEU A 17 6.52 0.57 -10.45
CA LEU A 17 6.45 -0.81 -10.00
C LEU A 17 7.56 -1.67 -10.63
N TYR A 18 7.87 -1.49 -11.91
CA TYR A 18 9.01 -2.19 -12.54
C TYR A 18 10.35 -1.78 -11.95
N PHE A 19 10.55 -0.49 -11.68
CA PHE A 19 11.77 -0.01 -11.02
C PHE A 19 11.90 -0.57 -9.60
N GLU A 20 10.81 -0.62 -8.86
CA GLU A 20 10.77 -1.15 -7.51
C GLU A 20 11.06 -2.66 -7.45
N ILE A 21 10.48 -3.44 -8.37
CA ILE A 21 10.78 -4.87 -8.54
C ILE A 21 12.27 -5.07 -8.86
N LEU A 22 12.83 -4.24 -9.75
CA LEU A 22 14.22 -4.35 -10.17
C LEU A 22 15.20 -3.99 -9.04
N ILE A 23 14.87 -2.98 -8.23
CA ILE A 23 15.62 -2.64 -7.01
C ILE A 23 15.55 -3.79 -6.00
N CYS A 24 14.38 -4.40 -5.81
CA CYS A 24 14.26 -5.54 -4.90
C CYS A 24 15.04 -6.76 -5.39
N PHE A 25 15.05 -7.06 -6.70
CA PHE A 25 15.88 -8.14 -7.24
C PHE A 25 17.38 -7.88 -7.09
N PHE A 26 17.82 -6.65 -7.31
CA PHE A 26 19.21 -6.26 -7.07
C PHE A 26 19.56 -6.33 -5.58
N GLY A 27 18.63 -5.96 -4.70
CA GLY A 27 18.79 -6.10 -3.28
C GLY A 27 18.93 -7.55 -2.82
N ILE A 28 18.08 -8.45 -3.33
CA ILE A 28 18.13 -9.90 -3.04
C ILE A 28 19.50 -10.48 -3.38
N SER A 29 20.14 -10.03 -4.48
CA SER A 29 21.44 -10.55 -4.90
C SER A 29 22.63 -10.05 -4.08
N VAL A 30 22.51 -8.87 -3.45
CA VAL A 30 23.60 -8.25 -2.66
C VAL A 30 23.52 -8.64 -1.18
N GLY A 31 22.34 -9.03 -0.69
CA GLY A 31 22.09 -9.37 0.72
C GLY A 31 22.06 -8.14 1.63
N GLY A 32 21.32 -8.22 2.75
CA GLY A 32 21.33 -7.18 3.80
C GLY A 32 19.96 -6.73 4.33
N VAL A 33 18.87 -6.98 3.59
CA VAL A 33 17.49 -6.69 4.02
C VAL A 33 16.59 -7.87 3.62
N GLU A 34 15.49 -8.08 4.33
CA GLU A 34 14.41 -8.96 3.86
C GLU A 34 13.65 -8.29 2.70
N TRP A 35 14.21 -8.41 1.50
CA TRP A 35 13.73 -7.75 0.29
C TRP A 35 12.36 -8.23 -0.21
N VAL A 36 11.96 -9.45 0.15
CA VAL A 36 10.63 -9.99 -0.19
C VAL A 36 9.52 -9.26 0.60
N PRO A 37 9.58 -9.16 1.95
CA PRO A 37 8.69 -8.30 2.72
C PRO A 37 8.69 -6.82 2.31
N ALA A 38 9.86 -6.30 1.91
CA ALA A 38 9.96 -4.93 1.38
C ALA A 38 9.14 -4.78 0.10
N LEU A 39 9.29 -5.70 -0.86
CA LEU A 39 8.52 -5.73 -2.10
C LEU A 39 7.00 -5.85 -1.86
N GLU A 40 6.58 -6.72 -0.93
CA GLU A 40 5.16 -6.86 -0.56
C GLU A 40 4.57 -5.55 -0.03
N SER A 41 5.29 -4.89 0.89
CA SER A 41 4.86 -3.62 1.51
C SER A 41 4.78 -2.49 0.48
N SER A 42 5.78 -2.42 -0.39
CA SER A 42 5.88 -1.54 -1.54
C SER A 42 4.69 -1.63 -2.50
N ILE A 43 4.34 -2.85 -2.92
CA ILE A 43 3.19 -3.11 -3.79
C ILE A 43 1.88 -2.63 -3.13
N LEU A 44 1.73 -2.83 -1.82
CA LEU A 44 0.56 -2.38 -1.09
C LEU A 44 0.45 -0.85 -1.05
N PHE A 45 1.56 -0.13 -0.89
CA PHE A 45 1.54 1.33 -0.96
C PHE A 45 1.17 1.85 -2.36
N LEU A 46 1.66 1.21 -3.43
CA LEU A 46 1.28 1.57 -4.80
C LEU A 46 -0.20 1.31 -5.06
N LEU A 47 -0.74 0.18 -4.59
CA LEU A 47 -2.18 -0.11 -4.67
C LEU A 47 -3.00 0.91 -3.87
N ALA A 48 -2.52 1.34 -2.70
CA ALA A 48 -3.20 2.32 -1.86
C ALA A 48 -3.28 3.69 -2.56
N ALA A 49 -2.14 4.15 -3.08
CA ALA A 49 -2.07 5.37 -3.89
C ALA A 49 -2.98 5.29 -5.12
N TRP A 50 -3.06 4.13 -5.77
CA TRP A 50 -3.94 3.94 -6.91
C TRP A 50 -5.43 4.04 -6.54
N SER A 51 -5.84 3.35 -5.47
CA SER A 51 -7.21 3.38 -4.96
C SER A 51 -7.67 4.82 -4.72
N LEU A 52 -6.83 5.62 -4.05
CA LEU A 52 -7.04 7.04 -3.79
C LEU A 52 -7.15 7.89 -5.07
N SER A 53 -6.32 7.60 -6.08
CA SER A 53 -6.19 8.48 -7.27
C SER A 53 -7.32 8.36 -8.29
N ARG A 54 -7.89 7.17 -8.50
CA ARG A 54 -8.74 6.92 -9.69
C ARG A 54 -10.11 6.33 -9.44
N ASN A 55 -10.37 5.72 -8.29
CA ASN A 55 -11.61 4.96 -8.13
C ASN A 55 -12.68 5.74 -7.36
N LYS A 56 -13.80 6.06 -8.03
CA LYS A 56 -14.99 6.62 -7.37
C LYS A 56 -15.88 5.54 -6.74
N ASN A 57 -15.56 4.27 -6.98
CA ASN A 57 -16.38 3.17 -6.49
C ASN A 57 -16.11 2.94 -5.01
N LEU A 58 -17.14 3.14 -4.18
CA LEU A 58 -17.07 3.01 -2.73
C LEU A 58 -16.74 1.57 -2.31
N ILE A 59 -17.21 0.56 -3.06
CA ILE A 59 -16.94 -0.85 -2.79
C ILE A 59 -15.46 -1.18 -3.00
N ILE A 60 -14.85 -0.65 -4.07
CA ILE A 60 -13.44 -0.92 -4.36
C ILE A 60 -12.53 -0.25 -3.32
N ASN A 61 -12.87 0.97 -2.90
CA ASN A 61 -12.13 1.64 -1.83
C ASN A 61 -12.31 0.96 -0.47
N LEU A 62 -13.51 0.42 -0.17
CA LEU A 62 -13.75 -0.39 1.03
C LEU A 62 -12.93 -1.69 1.01
N ALA A 63 -12.91 -2.41 -0.11
CA ALA A 63 -12.09 -3.61 -0.26
C ALA A 63 -10.59 -3.30 -0.09
N GLY A 64 -10.11 -2.20 -0.71
CA GLY A 64 -8.75 -1.70 -0.51
C GLY A 64 -8.45 -1.40 0.96
N PHE A 65 -9.36 -0.68 1.64
CA PHE A 65 -9.24 -0.40 3.07
C PHE A 65 -9.11 -1.67 3.92
N ILE A 66 -9.94 -2.69 3.67
CA ILE A 66 -9.88 -3.96 4.40
C ILE A 66 -8.51 -4.62 4.19
N ILE A 67 -8.02 -4.68 2.95
CA ILE A 67 -6.71 -5.27 2.63
C ILE A 67 -5.59 -4.54 3.38
N TYR A 68 -5.56 -3.20 3.31
CA TYR A 68 -4.52 -2.41 3.99
C TYR A 68 -4.62 -2.54 5.51
N SER A 69 -5.83 -2.62 6.05
CA SER A 69 -6.04 -2.75 7.50
C SER A 69 -5.61 -4.12 8.03
N VAL A 70 -5.94 -5.19 7.31
CA VAL A 70 -5.53 -6.55 7.68
C VAL A 70 -4.01 -6.66 7.60
N MET A 71 -3.40 -6.18 6.51
CA MET A 71 -1.95 -6.31 6.35
C MET A 71 -1.17 -5.40 7.32
N GLY A 72 -1.62 -4.16 7.51
CA GLY A 72 -1.02 -3.25 8.48
C GLY A 72 -1.16 -3.75 9.91
N GLY A 73 -2.34 -4.27 10.26
CA GLY A 73 -2.60 -4.90 11.56
C GLY A 73 -1.73 -6.14 11.78
N ARG A 74 -1.54 -6.99 10.75
CA ARG A 74 -0.65 -8.16 10.83
C ARG A 74 0.81 -7.76 11.05
N LEU A 75 1.31 -6.74 10.36
CA LEU A 75 2.67 -6.22 10.55
C LEU A 75 2.88 -5.69 11.96
N ILE A 76 1.92 -4.92 12.48
CA ILE A 76 1.98 -4.41 13.85
C ILE A 76 1.94 -5.57 14.85
N TYR A 77 0.95 -6.44 14.74
CA TYR A 77 0.74 -7.55 15.67
C TYR A 77 1.95 -8.48 15.71
N SER A 78 2.42 -8.95 14.55
CA SER A 78 3.59 -9.84 14.48
C SER A 78 4.85 -9.21 15.06
N THR A 79 5.02 -7.90 14.88
CA THR A 79 6.15 -7.18 15.47
C THR A 79 6.03 -7.11 16.99
N LEU A 80 4.84 -6.78 17.51
CA LEU A 80 4.59 -6.71 18.95
C LEU A 80 4.70 -8.07 19.66
N THR A 81 4.36 -9.18 18.99
CA THR A 81 4.39 -10.52 19.61
C THR A 81 5.72 -11.25 19.43
N ASN A 82 6.47 -10.97 18.37
CA ASN A 82 7.70 -11.70 18.05
C ASN A 82 8.97 -10.95 18.48
N THR A 83 8.87 -9.71 18.94
CA THR A 83 10.03 -8.93 19.39
C THR A 83 9.95 -8.63 20.89
N ASN A 84 10.99 -9.02 21.63
CA ASN A 84 11.10 -8.74 23.07
C ASN A 84 11.51 -7.29 23.38
N TYR A 85 11.95 -6.54 22.37
CA TYR A 85 12.34 -5.14 22.48
C TYR A 85 11.85 -4.37 21.26
N ILE A 86 11.04 -3.33 21.51
CA ILE A 86 10.50 -2.44 20.48
C ILE A 86 11.28 -1.12 20.57
N GLY A 87 12.25 -0.94 19.68
CA GLY A 87 13.01 0.30 19.57
C GLY A 87 12.26 1.38 18.76
N PRO A 88 12.75 2.63 18.75
CA PRO A 88 12.14 3.77 18.04
C PRO A 88 12.22 3.69 16.51
N TRP A 89 12.74 2.60 15.93
CA TRP A 89 12.96 2.44 14.49
C TRP A 89 12.42 1.11 13.95
N THR A 90 11.37 0.56 14.56
CA THR A 90 10.78 -0.69 14.09
C THR A 90 9.92 -0.45 12.86
N LEU A 91 10.54 -0.55 11.69
CA LEU A 91 10.01 -0.22 10.37
C LEU A 91 8.62 -0.86 10.13
N ASN A 92 8.41 -2.10 10.57
CA ASN A 92 7.13 -2.80 10.43
C ASN A 92 5.96 -2.12 11.17
N LEU A 93 6.19 -1.50 12.34
CA LEU A 93 5.15 -0.76 13.06
C LEU A 93 4.75 0.49 12.28
N TYR A 94 5.73 1.24 11.76
CA TYR A 94 5.49 2.44 10.98
C TYR A 94 4.81 2.12 9.65
N THR A 95 5.27 1.08 8.95
CA THR A 95 4.66 0.58 7.71
C THR A 95 3.22 0.14 7.97
N GLY A 96 2.98 -0.62 9.03
CA GLY A 96 1.63 -1.09 9.37
C GLY A 96 0.68 0.06 9.71
N ALA A 97 1.15 1.05 10.48
CA ALA A 97 0.37 2.24 10.78
C ALA A 97 0.08 3.08 9.53
N ALA A 98 1.06 3.23 8.64
CA ALA A 98 0.88 3.93 7.38
C ALA A 98 -0.17 3.26 6.50
N LEU A 99 -0.16 1.93 6.37
CA LEU A 99 -1.17 1.18 5.61
C LEU A 99 -2.59 1.40 6.17
N LEU A 100 -2.75 1.35 7.50
CA LEU A 100 -4.03 1.64 8.16
C LEU A 100 -4.52 3.06 7.86
N LEU A 101 -3.65 4.06 7.97
CA LEU A 101 -3.98 5.46 7.69
C LEU A 101 -4.34 5.69 6.23
N PHE A 102 -3.58 5.11 5.28
CA PHE A 102 -3.88 5.20 3.86
C PHE A 102 -5.24 4.57 3.52
N GLY A 103 -5.55 3.41 4.11
CA GLY A 103 -6.84 2.77 3.93
C GLY A 103 -8.00 3.62 4.46
N LEU A 104 -7.86 4.17 5.67
CA LEU A 104 -8.86 5.08 6.27
C LEU A 104 -9.08 6.31 5.39
N LEU A 105 -8.00 6.96 4.95
CA LEU A 105 -8.06 8.11 4.05
C LEU A 105 -8.77 7.78 2.73
N ALA A 106 -8.45 6.65 2.11
CA ALA A 106 -9.08 6.19 0.88
C ALA A 106 -10.59 6.01 1.07
N PHE A 107 -11.00 5.38 2.17
CA PHE A 107 -12.40 5.12 2.47
C PHE A 107 -13.19 6.40 2.79
N VAL A 108 -12.64 7.28 3.65
CA VAL A 108 -13.27 8.56 3.99
C VAL A 108 -13.42 9.44 2.76
N PHE A 109 -12.37 9.55 1.93
CA PHE A 109 -12.41 10.34 0.70
C PHE A 109 -13.49 9.83 -0.26
N ALA A 110 -13.59 8.51 -0.46
CA ALA A 110 -14.62 7.90 -1.28
C ALA A 110 -16.04 8.16 -0.72
N THR A 111 -16.20 8.07 0.59
CA THR A 111 -17.49 8.29 1.28
C THR A 111 -17.96 9.74 1.14
N VAL A 112 -17.08 10.71 1.43
CA VAL A 112 -17.38 12.15 1.28
C VAL A 112 -17.76 12.48 -0.16
N ARG A 113 -17.05 11.89 -1.14
CA ARG A 113 -17.34 12.09 -2.56
C ARG A 113 -18.70 11.50 -2.96
N TYR A 114 -19.05 10.32 -2.46
CA TYR A 114 -20.34 9.69 -2.71
C TYR A 114 -21.50 10.53 -2.14
N LEU A 115 -21.35 11.03 -0.91
CA LEU A 115 -22.34 11.89 -0.26
C LEU A 115 -22.54 13.22 -0.99
N LYS A 116 -21.47 13.86 -1.49
CA LYS A 116 -21.57 15.11 -2.27
C LYS A 116 -22.22 14.97 -3.66
N GLN A 117 -22.39 13.74 -4.16
CA GLN A 117 -22.98 13.48 -5.48
C GLN A 117 -24.45 13.08 -5.42
N ARG A 118 -25.00 12.86 -4.22
CA ARG A 118 -26.45 12.75 -3.96
C ARG A 118 -27.01 14.10 -3.57
#